data_AF-A0A7U9KU17-F1
#
_entry.id   AF-A0A7U9KU17-F1
#
_cell.length_a   1.000
_cell.length_b   1.000
_cell.length_c   1.000
_cell.angle_alpha   90.00
_cell.angle_beta   90.00
_cell.angle_gamma   90.00
#
_symmetry.space_group_name_H-M   'P 1'
#
loop_
_entity.id
_entity.type
_entity.pdbx_description
1 polymer ?
#
loop_
_entity_poly.entity_id
_entity_poly.type
_entity_poly.pdbx_seq_one_letter_code
_entity_poly.pdbx_strand_id
1 'polypeptide(L)'
;MTAETPHWFTSSYSENGGACVEAATNLVTSRGVVPVRDSKNPNGPVLTLTPGAWTGLIQFAQQAPRWLKSSYSDNGGQCVEAAINLIASRGVVSVRDSKDPDGPVLSLAPDAWAGLISFARQAGI
;
A
#
# COMPACT_ATOMS: atom_id res chain seq x y z
N MET A 1 3.54 -36.59 -15.60
CA MET A 1 3.01 -35.22 -15.49
C MET A 1 3.83 -34.51 -14.43
N THR A 2 4.64 -33.52 -14.81
CA THR A 2 5.37 -32.69 -13.84
C THR A 2 4.37 -31.80 -13.14
N ALA A 3 4.29 -31.89 -11.82
CA ALA A 3 3.42 -31.04 -11.04
C ALA A 3 3.90 -29.59 -11.18
N GLU A 4 3.03 -28.69 -11.64
CA GLU A 4 3.35 -27.26 -11.72
C GLU A 4 3.60 -26.72 -10.31
N THR A 5 4.73 -26.02 -10.12
CA THR A 5 5.16 -25.47 -8.83
C THR A 5 4.84 -23.97 -8.72
N PRO A 6 4.72 -23.41 -7.50
CA PRO A 6 4.47 -21.99 -7.33
C PRO A 6 5.63 -21.14 -7.88
N HIS A 7 5.33 -20.16 -8.73
CA HIS A 7 6.25 -19.12 -9.15
C HIS A 7 6.04 -17.88 -8.27
N TRP A 8 6.85 -17.76 -7.22
CA TRP A 8 6.75 -16.68 -6.23
C TRP A 8 7.18 -15.33 -6.79
N PHE A 9 6.41 -14.28 -6.50
CA PHE A 9 6.80 -12.90 -6.76
C PHE A 9 6.42 -11.96 -5.61
N THR A 10 7.24 -10.93 -5.39
CA THR A 10 6.98 -9.81 -4.47
C THR A 10 6.40 -8.62 -5.22
N SER A 11 5.70 -7.72 -4.53
CA SER A 11 5.26 -6.45 -5.15
C SER A 11 6.42 -5.46 -5.31
N SER A 12 6.34 -4.60 -6.34
CA SER A 12 7.28 -3.49 -6.58
C SER A 12 7.19 -2.35 -5.56
N TYR A 13 6.20 -2.36 -4.66
CA TYR A 13 5.99 -1.31 -3.65
C TYR A 13 6.66 -1.63 -2.29
N SER A 14 7.48 -2.67 -2.23
CA SER A 14 8.00 -3.25 -0.98
C SER A 14 9.27 -2.59 -0.43
N GLU A 15 9.70 -1.44 -0.96
CA GLU A 15 11.04 -0.88 -0.69
C GLU A 15 11.27 -0.35 0.74
N ASN A 16 10.26 -0.23 1.62
CA ASN A 16 10.41 0.54 2.89
C ASN A 16 9.80 -0.08 4.18
N GLY A 17 9.86 -1.39 4.46
CA GLY A 17 9.32 -1.81 5.78
C GLY A 17 9.26 -3.28 6.23
N GLY A 18 9.93 -4.23 5.59
CA GLY A 18 10.19 -5.54 6.21
C GLY A 18 9.03 -6.55 6.30
N ALA A 19 7.78 -6.20 6.00
CA ALA A 19 6.63 -7.12 6.01
C ALA A 19 6.23 -7.61 4.60
N CYS A 20 7.19 -8.14 3.85
CA CYS A 20 6.96 -8.50 2.45
C CYS A 20 6.32 -9.90 2.34
N VAL A 21 5.09 -9.97 1.85
CA VAL A 21 4.47 -11.22 1.39
C VAL A 21 4.84 -11.51 -0.07
N GLU A 22 4.93 -12.79 -0.41
CA GLU A 22 5.05 -13.30 -1.78
C GLU A 22 3.77 -14.04 -2.17
N ALA A 23 3.36 -13.94 -3.43
CA ALA A 23 2.25 -14.70 -3.98
C ALA A 23 2.66 -15.46 -5.25
N ALA A 24 1.92 -16.51 -5.62
CA ALA A 24 2.09 -17.19 -6.91
C ALA A 24 0.74 -17.31 -7.63
N THR A 25 0.62 -16.72 -8.81
CA THR A 25 -0.64 -16.69 -9.57
C THR A 25 -0.68 -17.73 -10.69
N ASN A 26 0.44 -18.39 -11.01
CA ASN A 26 0.51 -19.39 -12.07
C ASN A 26 -0.38 -20.62 -11.79
N LEU A 27 -0.63 -20.92 -10.52
CA LEU A 27 -1.45 -22.07 -10.10
C LEU A 27 -2.96 -21.83 -10.18
N VAL A 28 -3.40 -20.63 -10.58
CA VAL A 28 -4.84 -20.31 -10.67
C VAL A 28 -5.53 -21.22 -11.68
N THR A 29 -4.95 -21.40 -12.87
CA THR A 29 -5.57 -22.20 -13.94
C THR A 29 -5.51 -23.70 -13.64
N SER A 30 -4.37 -24.19 -13.16
CA SER A 30 -4.14 -25.63 -12.96
C SER A 30 -4.71 -26.16 -11.63
N ARG A 31 -4.82 -25.32 -10.60
CA ARG A 31 -5.21 -25.74 -9.25
C ARG A 31 -6.30 -24.88 -8.60
N GLY A 32 -6.71 -23.77 -9.22
CA GLY A 32 -7.75 -22.91 -8.66
C GLY A 32 -7.33 -22.20 -7.38
N VAL A 33 -6.03 -21.94 -7.19
CA VAL A 33 -5.51 -21.34 -5.95
C VAL A 33 -4.43 -20.29 -6.20
N VAL A 34 -4.34 -19.34 -5.27
CA VAL A 34 -3.25 -18.37 -5.13
C VAL A 34 -2.61 -18.59 -3.75
N PRO A 35 -1.47 -19.30 -3.67
CA PRO A 35 -0.70 -19.37 -2.44
C PRO A 35 -0.01 -18.04 -2.14
N VAL A 36 0.03 -17.67 -0.86
CA VAL A 36 0.65 -16.48 -0.30
C VAL A 36 1.50 -16.89 0.90
N ARG A 37 2.72 -16.36 1.02
CA ARG A 37 3.62 -16.64 2.15
C ARG A 37 4.38 -15.41 2.58
N ASP A 38 5.00 -15.50 3.75
CA ASP A 38 6.01 -14.55 4.20
C ASP A 38 7.32 -14.76 3.44
N SER A 39 7.82 -13.73 2.75
CA SER A 39 9.10 -13.78 2.02
C SER A 39 10.30 -13.96 2.96
N LYS A 40 10.17 -13.55 4.23
CA LYS A 40 11.22 -13.67 5.24
C LYS A 40 11.21 -15.03 5.93
N ASN A 41 10.12 -15.79 5.78
CA ASN A 41 10.01 -17.15 6.27
C ASN A 41 9.52 -18.09 5.15
N PRO A 42 10.35 -18.35 4.11
CA PRO A 42 9.93 -19.09 2.92
C PRO A 42 9.56 -20.55 3.20
N ASN A 43 10.00 -21.10 4.33
CA ASN A 43 9.69 -22.45 4.81
C ASN A 43 8.53 -22.47 5.82
N GLY A 44 7.95 -21.30 6.13
CA GLY A 44 6.82 -21.16 7.03
C GLY A 44 5.48 -21.55 6.38
N PRO A 45 4.37 -21.33 7.09
CA PRO A 45 3.03 -21.61 6.58
C PRO A 45 2.71 -20.83 5.30
N VAL A 46 1.96 -21.47 4.39
CA VAL A 46 1.44 -20.88 3.15
C VAL A 46 -0.07 -20.73 3.25
N LEU A 47 -0.56 -19.51 3.15
CA LEU A 47 -1.99 -19.21 3.03
C LEU A 47 -2.43 -19.51 1.60
N THR A 48 -3.42 -20.37 1.41
CA THR A 48 -3.94 -20.73 0.07
C THR A 48 -5.30 -20.10 -0.14
N LEU A 49 -5.40 -19.17 -1.10
CA LEU A 49 -6.62 -18.42 -1.40
C LEU A 49 -7.28 -18.93 -2.68
N THR A 50 -8.60 -18.89 -2.75
CA THR A 50 -9.32 -19.02 -4.02
C THR A 50 -9.13 -17.74 -4.85
N PRO A 51 -9.36 -17.76 -6.19
CA PRO A 51 -9.25 -16.57 -7.01
C PRO A 51 -10.17 -15.43 -6.53
N GLY A 52 -11.39 -15.76 -6.11
CA GLY A 52 -12.32 -14.78 -5.54
C GLY A 52 -11.81 -14.17 -4.22
N ALA A 53 -11.26 -14.99 -3.32
CA ALA A 53 -10.66 -14.50 -2.08
C ALA A 53 -9.41 -13.64 -2.32
N TRP A 54 -8.59 -14.01 -3.31
CA TRP A 54 -7.45 -13.20 -3.75
C TRP A 54 -7.90 -11.83 -4.28
N THR A 55 -8.92 -11.79 -5.15
CA THR A 55 -9.49 -10.52 -5.63
C THR A 55 -9.99 -9.66 -4.47
N GLY A 56 -10.72 -10.25 -3.52
CA GLY A 56 -11.19 -9.54 -2.32
C GLY A 56 -10.05 -9.00 -1.46
N LEU A 57 -8.98 -9.77 -1.28
CA LEU A 57 -7.77 -9.33 -0.57
C LEU A 57 -7.12 -8.13 -1.28
N ILE A 58 -6.95 -8.18 -2.60
CA ILE A 58 -6.35 -7.07 -3.36
C ILE A 58 -7.22 -5.82 -3.29
N GLN A 59 -8.55 -5.96 -3.40
CA GLN A 59 -9.48 -4.84 -3.24
C GLN A 59 -9.39 -4.22 -1.84
N PHE A 60 -9.33 -5.05 -0.79
CA PHE A 60 -9.12 -4.58 0.58
C PHE A 60 -7.78 -3.86 0.73
N ALA A 61 -6.69 -4.44 0.24
CA ALA A 61 -5.35 -3.84 0.31
C ALA A 61 -5.26 -2.51 -0.46
N GLN A 62 -6.01 -2.34 -1.56
CA GLN A 62 -6.09 -1.08 -2.29
C GLN A 62 -6.80 0.05 -1.53
N GLN A 63 -7.63 -0.28 -0.53
CA GLN A 63 -8.29 0.70 0.34
C GLN A 63 -7.39 1.20 1.49
N ALA A 64 -6.17 0.69 1.59
CA ALA A 64 -5.17 1.22 2.52
C ALA A 64 -4.62 2.56 2.00
N PRO A 65 -4.22 3.49 2.90
CA PRO A 65 -3.58 4.73 2.50
C PRO A 65 -2.28 4.43 1.72
N ARG A 66 -2.16 5.00 0.52
CA ARG A 66 -0.89 5.01 -0.22
C ARG A 66 -0.19 6.33 0.05
N TRP A 67 0.76 6.30 0.97
CA TRP A 67 1.50 7.49 1.41
C TRP A 67 2.46 7.97 0.33
N LEU A 68 2.29 9.21 -0.10
CA LEU A 68 3.16 9.91 -1.04
C LEU A 68 3.93 10.98 -0.28
N LYS A 69 5.25 10.92 -0.35
CA LYS A 69 6.14 11.95 0.19
C LYS A 69 6.23 13.12 -0.79
N SER A 70 6.29 14.34 -0.27
CA SER A 70 6.55 15.53 -1.11
C SER A 70 7.95 15.48 -1.72
N SER A 71 8.10 15.90 -2.97
CA SER A 71 9.41 16.08 -3.63
C SER A 71 10.24 17.23 -3.08
N TYR A 72 9.64 18.10 -2.25
CA TYR A 72 10.34 19.22 -1.59
C TYR A 72 11.00 18.83 -0.26
N SER A 73 11.02 17.53 0.06
CA SER A 73 11.33 17.03 1.40
C SER A 73 12.78 16.57 1.62
N ASP A 74 13.66 16.77 0.63
CA ASP A 74 15.05 16.29 0.63
C ASP A 74 15.96 16.97 1.67
N ASN A 75 15.50 18.00 2.39
CA ASN A 75 16.30 18.79 3.33
C ASN A 75 15.98 18.58 4.84
N GLY A 76 15.48 17.40 5.24
CA GLY A 76 15.75 16.87 6.58
C GLY A 76 15.01 17.49 7.80
N GLY A 77 13.68 17.66 7.76
CA GLY A 77 13.01 18.34 8.89
C GLY A 77 11.58 17.92 9.25
N GLN A 78 10.61 18.19 8.36
CA GLN A 78 9.19 18.23 8.72
C GLN A 78 8.31 17.69 7.59
N CYS A 79 8.67 16.52 7.07
CA CYS A 79 8.09 16.01 5.85
C CYS A 79 6.69 15.44 6.16
N VAL A 80 5.65 15.97 5.53
CA VAL A 80 4.32 15.36 5.55
C VAL A 80 4.17 14.36 4.40
N GLU A 81 3.41 13.29 4.63
CA GLU A 81 2.97 12.36 3.58
C GLU A 81 1.46 12.48 3.40
N ALA A 82 1.00 12.44 2.16
CA ALA A 82 -0.43 12.50 1.84
C ALA A 82 -0.87 11.23 1.11
N ALA A 83 -2.05 10.73 1.43
CA ALA A 83 -2.71 9.61 0.76
C ALA A 83 -4.00 10.11 0.08
N ILE A 84 -3.91 10.31 -1.24
CA ILE A 84 -5.03 10.78 -2.08
C ILE A 84 -5.86 9.65 -2.67
N ASN A 85 -5.36 8.41 -2.63
CA ASN A 85 -6.06 7.24 -3.17
C ASN A 85 -7.37 6.90 -2.41
N LEU A 86 -7.57 7.53 -1.25
CA LEU A 86 -8.76 7.34 -0.41
C LEU A 86 -9.91 8.29 -0.79
N ILE A 87 -9.70 9.26 -1.69
CA ILE A 87 -10.77 10.20 -2.07
C ILE A 87 -11.96 9.45 -2.69
N ALA A 88 -11.69 8.53 -3.62
CA ALA A 88 -12.76 7.83 -4.33
C ALA A 88 -13.57 6.86 -3.43
N SER A 89 -12.92 6.28 -2.41
CA SER A 89 -13.53 5.26 -1.56
C SER A 89 -14.05 5.80 -0.23
N ARG A 90 -13.44 6.85 0.31
CA ARG A 90 -13.71 7.41 1.65
C ARG A 90 -13.97 8.91 1.65
N GLY A 91 -13.82 9.60 0.52
CA GLY A 91 -14.05 11.05 0.43
C GLY A 91 -13.04 11.89 1.21
N VAL A 92 -11.84 11.37 1.48
CA VAL A 92 -10.83 12.07 2.29
C VAL A 92 -9.44 12.02 1.67
N VAL A 93 -8.65 13.06 1.96
CA VAL A 93 -7.19 13.08 1.87
C VAL A 93 -6.64 12.88 3.27
N SER A 94 -5.89 11.81 3.47
CA SER A 94 -5.19 11.57 4.73
C SER A 94 -3.80 12.17 4.69
N VAL A 95 -3.37 12.83 5.76
CA VAL A 95 -2.05 13.45 5.91
C VAL A 95 -1.44 12.99 7.23
N ARG A 96 -0.16 12.64 7.22
CA ARG A 96 0.59 12.27 8.44
C ARG A 96 2.00 12.85 8.45
N ASP A 97 2.64 12.82 9.61
CA ASP A 97 4.07 13.05 9.73
C ASP A 97 4.86 11.85 9.17
N SER A 98 5.80 12.08 8.26
CA SER A 98 6.69 11.04 7.74
C SER A 98 7.55 10.38 8.82
N LYS A 99 7.86 11.13 9.89
CA LYS A 99 8.78 10.71 10.96
C LYS A 99 8.08 9.94 12.06
N ASP A 100 6.77 10.03 12.14
CA ASP A 100 5.94 9.30 13.08
C ASP A 100 4.81 8.57 12.32
N PRO A 101 5.14 7.49 11.57
CA PRO A 101 4.19 6.80 10.70
C PRO A 101 3.03 6.13 11.45
N ASP A 102 3.23 5.85 12.74
CA ASP A 102 2.24 5.28 13.66
C ASP A 102 1.51 6.36 14.48
N GLY A 103 1.89 7.62 14.31
CA GLY A 103 1.27 8.78 14.93
C GLY A 103 -0.09 9.16 14.33
N PRO A 104 -0.68 10.27 14.81
CA PRO A 104 -1.98 10.73 14.35
C PRO A 104 -2.05 11.03 12.84
N VAL A 105 -3.18 10.70 12.23
CA VAL A 105 -3.50 11.01 10.82
C VAL A 105 -4.57 12.09 10.76
N LEU A 106 -4.28 13.18 10.06
CA LEU A 106 -5.25 14.22 9.73
C LEU A 106 -6.06 13.78 8.49
N SER A 107 -7.38 13.83 8.56
CA SER A 107 -8.27 13.57 7.41
C SER A 107 -8.96 14.85 6.96
N LEU A 108 -8.74 15.22 5.71
CA LEU A 108 -9.28 16.43 5.11
C LEU A 108 -10.26 16.07 4.00
N ALA A 109 -11.35 16.84 3.89
CA ALA A 109 -12.17 16.80 2.69
C ALA A 109 -11.36 17.30 1.46
N PRO A 110 -11.67 16.87 0.23
CA PRO A 110 -10.86 17.21 -0.95
C PRO A 110 -10.76 18.72 -1.22
N ASP A 111 -11.82 19.47 -0.93
CA ASP A 111 -11.88 20.93 -1.02
C ASP A 111 -11.02 21.60 0.06
N ALA A 112 -11.07 21.11 1.30
CA ALA A 112 -10.20 21.57 2.38
C ALA A 112 -8.71 21.33 2.06
N TRP A 113 -8.39 20.18 1.47
CA TRP A 113 -7.03 19.88 0.98
C TRP A 113 -6.59 20.86 -0.11
N ALA A 114 -7.45 21.15 -1.09
CA ALA A 114 -7.15 22.13 -2.13
C ALA A 114 -6.93 23.55 -1.54
N GLY A 115 -7.72 23.92 -0.54
CA GLY A 115 -7.53 25.16 0.22
C GLY A 115 -6.18 25.21 0.95
N LEU A 116 -5.81 24.14 1.64
CA LEU A 116 -4.52 24.02 2.33
C LEU A 116 -3.33 24.16 1.37
N ILE A 117 -3.36 23.48 0.22
CA ILE A 117 -2.29 23.59 -0.78
C ILE A 117 -2.20 25.01 -1.35
N SER A 118 -3.35 25.67 -1.57
CA SER A 118 -3.39 27.06 -2.04
C SER A 118 -2.77 28.00 -1.00
N PHE A 119 -3.08 27.82 0.27
CA PHE A 119 -2.50 28.57 1.39
C PHE A 119 -0.99 28.35 1.50
N ALA A 120 -0.50 27.11 1.49
CA ALA A 120 0.91 26.78 1.60
C ALA A 120 1.75 27.44 0.49
N ARG A 121 1.27 27.37 -0.76
CA ARG A 121 1.91 28.03 -1.91
C ARG A 121 2.01 29.55 -1.76
N GLN A 122 1.00 30.20 -1.20
CA GLN A 122 1.00 31.65 -0.95
C GLN A 122 1.95 32.02 0.21
N ALA A 123 2.04 31.15 1.21
CA ALA A 123 2.93 31.34 2.37
C ALA A 123 4.40 30.99 2.06
N GLY A 124 4.69 30.36 0.92
CA GLY A 124 6.05 29.96 0.53
C GLY A 124 6.62 28.81 1.36
N ILE A 125 5.75 27.93 1.88
CA ILE A 125 6.10 26.73 2.66
C ILE A 125 5.81 25.44 1.89
#